data_AF-A0A7S2G4T8-F1
#
_entry.id   AF-A0A7S2G4T8-F1
#
_cell.length_a   1.000
_cell.length_b   1.000
_cell.length_c   1.000
_cell.angle_alpha   90.00
_cell.angle_beta   90.00
_cell.angle_gamma   90.00
#
_symmetry.space_group_name_H-M   'P 1'
#
loop_
_entity.id
_entity.type
_entity.pdbx_description
1 polymer ?
#
loop_
_entity_poly.entity_id
_entity_poly.type
_entity_poly.pdbx_seq_one_letter_code
_entity_poly.pdbx_strand_id
1 'polypeptide(L)'
;LDELEAAVLNPLAESAEARVSKRGGGEAVGLPVVLTNLDSEAVEYLQRGLKQVSKRNEGKLPQRFVDSLVQMVQDCVKPLPLQQWPMAVWSMLEEVTTIEPSAIGFDLILDAWMLFSTPSGGKRKGLDGLAAASCTAQRNSSTEGVLGTKILHVLGNLVSTAKQDRTQELMDSLCGALSNFTAPTSMVRALMCTIEQIEGTWKAKKLYAQRAQERAAWRSSFLKSIHALLSEYVRPGGPQDSSIDPRALSSALFTLGEL
;
A
#
# COMPACT_ATOMS: atom_id res chain seq x y z
N LEU A 1 -0.72 18.35 23.19
CA LEU A 1 -1.21 18.62 21.81
C LEU A 1 -0.40 19.75 21.19
N ASP A 2 -0.27 20.89 21.87
CA ASP A 2 0.57 21.99 21.39
C ASP A 2 2.04 21.56 21.17
N GLU A 3 2.58 20.66 21.99
CA GLU A 3 3.90 20.05 21.79
C GLU A 3 4.00 19.20 20.51
N LEU A 4 2.95 18.44 20.16
CA LEU A 4 2.91 17.63 18.94
C LEU A 4 2.84 18.53 17.69
N GLU A 5 2.01 19.56 17.76
CA GLU A 5 1.89 20.57 16.71
C GLU A 5 3.23 21.28 16.50
N ALA A 6 3.87 21.73 17.57
CA ALA A 6 5.14 22.47 17.51
C ALA A 6 6.35 21.59 17.16
N ALA A 7 6.43 20.35 17.65
CA ALA A 7 7.61 19.51 17.47
C ALA A 7 7.55 18.63 16.21
N VAL A 8 6.35 18.36 15.67
CA VAL A 8 6.18 17.42 14.56
C VAL A 8 5.41 18.05 13.41
N LEU A 9 4.18 18.53 13.62
CA LEU A 9 3.35 18.96 12.50
C LEU A 9 3.92 20.22 11.82
N ASN A 10 4.30 21.24 12.59
CA ASN A 10 4.86 22.48 12.05
C ASN A 10 6.23 22.26 11.40
N PRO A 11 7.20 21.53 12.01
CA PRO A 11 8.48 21.27 11.37
C PRO A 11 8.36 20.44 10.09
N LEU A 12 7.41 19.50 10.03
CA LEU A 12 7.13 18.74 8.80
C LEU A 12 6.55 19.65 7.71
N ALA A 13 5.63 20.55 8.07
CA ALA A 13 5.08 21.57 7.18
C ALA A 13 6.16 22.51 6.62
N GLU A 14 6.97 23.08 7.51
CA GLU A 14 8.07 23.99 7.16
C GLU A 14 9.14 23.29 6.31
N SER A 15 9.47 22.03 6.61
CA SER A 15 10.42 21.24 5.80
C SER A 15 9.90 21.00 4.38
N ALA A 16 8.60 20.79 4.20
CA ALA A 16 8.01 20.62 2.88
C ALA A 16 8.02 21.94 2.09
N GLU A 17 7.65 23.06 2.74
CA GLU A 17 7.70 24.40 2.13
C GLU A 17 9.12 24.76 1.66
N ALA A 18 10.14 24.51 2.49
CA ALA A 18 11.53 24.74 2.14
C ALA A 18 12.01 23.91 0.93
N ARG A 19 11.43 22.72 0.70
CA ARG A 19 11.74 21.87 -0.49
C ARG A 19 11.13 22.44 -1.76
N VAL A 20 9.90 22.95 -1.68
CA VAL A 20 9.22 23.56 -2.83
C VAL A 20 10.00 24.78 -3.31
N SER A 21 10.52 25.60 -2.39
CA SER A 21 11.34 26.77 -2.73
C SER A 21 12.73 26.41 -3.29
N LYS A 22 13.28 25.23 -2.98
CA LYS A 22 14.61 24.78 -3.45
C LYS A 22 14.60 23.94 -4.75
N ARG A 23 13.44 23.70 -5.36
CA ARG A 23 13.29 22.91 -6.61
C ARG A 23 14.07 23.42 -7.85
N GLY A 24 14.82 24.52 -7.74
CA GLY A 24 15.75 25.01 -8.77
C GLY A 24 17.12 24.32 -8.81
N GLY A 25 17.48 23.49 -7.82
CA GLY A 25 18.74 22.74 -7.79
C GLY A 25 18.49 21.25 -7.57
N GLY A 26 18.96 20.40 -8.47
CA GLY A 26 18.63 18.96 -8.57
C GLY A 26 19.16 18.05 -7.45
N GLU A 27 19.26 18.51 -6.20
CA GLU A 27 19.53 17.64 -5.06
C GLU A 27 18.24 17.02 -4.54
N ALA A 28 18.23 15.68 -4.45
CA ALA A 28 17.19 14.93 -3.78
C ALA A 28 17.25 15.26 -2.28
N VAL A 29 16.42 16.20 -1.82
CA VAL A 29 16.33 16.57 -0.41
C VAL A 29 15.73 15.39 0.36
N GLY A 30 16.58 14.71 1.13
CA GLY A 30 16.20 13.56 1.95
C GLY A 30 15.00 13.85 2.85
N LEU A 31 14.18 12.83 3.11
CA LEU A 31 13.05 12.90 4.03
C LEU A 31 13.49 13.42 5.42
N PRO A 32 12.62 14.11 6.18
CA PRO A 32 12.99 14.60 7.50
C PRO A 32 13.50 13.43 8.36
N VAL A 33 14.72 13.56 8.90
CA VAL A 33 15.41 12.49 9.66
C VAL A 33 14.55 11.99 10.83
N VAL A 34 13.68 12.84 11.37
CA VAL A 34 12.74 12.47 12.42
C VAL A 34 11.80 11.34 11.99
N LEU A 35 11.39 11.28 10.71
CA LEU A 35 10.46 10.26 10.20
C LEU A 35 11.13 8.94 9.84
N THR A 36 12.47 8.92 9.70
CA THR A 36 13.20 7.69 9.35
C THR A 36 13.50 6.82 10.56
N ASN A 37 13.41 7.38 11.78
CA ASN A 37 13.82 6.72 13.03
C ASN A 37 12.66 6.51 14.01
N LEU A 38 11.40 6.65 13.57
CA LEU A 38 10.25 6.39 14.44
C LEU A 38 10.05 4.89 14.59
N ASP A 39 10.04 4.43 15.84
CA ASP A 39 9.59 3.10 16.18
C ASP A 39 8.04 2.99 16.14
N SER A 40 7.52 1.79 16.38
CA SER A 40 6.08 1.54 16.33
C SER A 40 5.30 2.32 17.40
N GLU A 41 5.88 2.54 18.58
CA GLU A 41 5.22 3.26 19.68
C GLU A 41 5.11 4.76 19.35
N ALA A 42 6.18 5.34 18.81
CA ALA A 42 6.19 6.73 18.35
C ALA A 42 5.18 6.93 17.22
N VAL A 43 5.11 6.02 16.24
CA VAL A 43 4.11 6.08 15.16
C VAL A 43 2.69 6.01 15.72
N GLU A 44 2.41 5.10 16.66
CA GLU A 44 1.09 5.01 17.29
C GLU A 44 0.76 6.27 18.08
N TYR A 45 1.72 6.83 18.80
CA TYR A 45 1.56 8.10 19.51
C TYR A 45 1.19 9.23 18.56
N LEU A 46 1.86 9.33 17.40
CA LEU A 46 1.55 10.31 16.37
C LEU A 46 0.13 10.11 15.82
N GLN A 47 -0.27 8.89 15.47
CA GLN A 47 -1.62 8.60 14.97
C GLN A 47 -2.70 8.99 16.00
N ARG A 48 -2.51 8.63 17.27
CA ARG A 48 -3.40 9.06 18.36
C ARG A 48 -3.41 10.58 18.50
N GLY A 49 -2.26 11.22 18.35
CA GLY A 49 -2.12 12.66 18.32
C GLY A 49 -2.94 13.32 17.21
N LEU A 50 -2.87 12.80 15.98
CA LEU A 50 -3.67 13.28 14.85
C LEU A 50 -5.17 13.20 15.12
N LYS A 51 -5.66 12.12 15.75
CA LYS A 51 -7.08 12.01 16.18
C LYS A 51 -7.48 13.10 17.16
N GLN A 52 -6.58 13.51 18.06
CA GLN A 52 -6.88 14.55 19.04
C GLN A 52 -6.82 15.95 18.41
N VAL A 53 -5.87 16.18 17.50
CA VAL A 53 -5.80 17.41 16.69
C VAL A 53 -7.05 17.56 15.84
N SER A 54 -7.51 16.49 15.17
CA SER A 54 -8.74 16.56 14.37
C SER A 54 -9.97 16.82 15.22
N LYS A 55 -10.09 16.21 16.40
CA LYS A 55 -11.18 16.53 17.34
C LYS A 55 -11.22 18.00 17.75
N ARG A 56 -10.04 18.62 17.95
CA ARG A 56 -9.92 20.05 18.27
C ARG A 56 -10.32 20.94 17.08
N ASN A 57 -10.03 20.49 15.86
CA ASN A 57 -10.22 21.23 14.61
C ASN A 57 -11.47 20.77 13.83
N GLU A 58 -12.55 20.41 14.53
CA GLU A 58 -13.85 20.05 13.92
C GLU A 58 -13.78 18.95 12.85
N GLY A 59 -12.93 17.95 13.09
CA GLY A 59 -12.75 16.80 12.20
C GLY A 59 -11.76 17.03 11.07
N LYS A 60 -11.03 18.15 11.05
CA LYS A 60 -10.03 18.46 10.01
C LYS A 60 -8.61 18.47 10.56
N LEU A 61 -7.64 18.20 9.70
CA LEU A 61 -6.23 18.34 10.03
C LEU A 61 -5.65 19.63 9.45
N PRO A 62 -4.54 20.17 10.00
CA PRO A 62 -3.88 21.33 9.41
C PRO A 62 -3.49 21.06 7.95
N GLN A 63 -4.02 21.83 7.00
CA GLN A 63 -3.83 21.59 5.56
C GLN A 63 -2.34 21.51 5.18
N ARG A 64 -1.50 22.37 5.74
CA ARG A 64 -0.05 22.36 5.48
C ARG A 64 0.62 21.04 5.83
N PHE A 65 0.16 20.40 6.91
CA PHE A 65 0.66 19.08 7.30
C PHE A 65 0.23 18.01 6.28
N VAL A 66 -1.04 18.03 5.86
CA VAL A 66 -1.55 17.12 4.82
C VAL A 66 -0.77 17.29 3.52
N ASP A 67 -0.60 18.53 3.05
CA ASP A 67 0.15 18.87 1.83
C ASP A 67 1.58 18.34 1.89
N SER A 68 2.20 18.35 3.08
CA SER A 68 3.54 17.83 3.30
C SER A 68 3.61 16.32 3.17
N LEU A 69 2.65 15.59 3.73
CA LEU A 69 2.56 14.15 3.53
C LEU A 69 2.32 13.79 2.07
N VAL A 70 1.44 14.53 1.38
CA VAL A 70 1.18 14.37 -0.06
C VAL A 70 2.47 14.60 -0.85
N GLN A 71 3.24 15.65 -0.54
CA GLN A 71 4.51 15.93 -1.20
C GLN A 71 5.53 14.80 -0.97
N MET A 72 5.58 14.21 0.23
CA MET A 72 6.46 13.06 0.50
C MET A 72 6.07 11.83 -0.30
N VAL A 73 4.78 11.53 -0.46
CA VAL A 73 4.33 10.44 -1.34
C VAL A 73 4.67 10.73 -2.79
N GLN A 74 4.48 11.97 -3.25
CA GLN A 74 4.90 12.39 -4.59
C GLN A 74 6.40 12.17 -4.82
N ASP A 75 7.22 12.39 -3.81
CA ASP A 75 8.66 12.12 -3.89
C ASP A 75 8.96 10.62 -3.89
N CYS A 76 8.16 9.79 -3.21
CA CYS A 76 8.27 8.32 -3.26
C CYS A 76 7.93 7.75 -4.64
N VAL A 77 6.89 8.27 -5.31
CA VAL A 77 6.47 7.81 -6.64
C VAL A 77 7.38 8.29 -7.77
N LYS A 78 8.21 9.32 -7.56
CA LYS A 78 9.34 9.62 -8.43
C LYS A 78 10.40 8.55 -8.17
N PRO A 79 10.56 7.56 -9.04
CA PRO A 79 10.96 6.18 -8.70
C PRO A 79 12.11 6.11 -7.69
N LEU A 80 11.78 6.18 -6.40
CA LEU A 80 12.68 5.91 -5.29
C LEU A 80 12.61 4.42 -5.01
N PRO A 81 13.74 3.77 -4.64
CA PRO A 81 13.70 2.39 -4.16
C PRO A 81 12.69 2.23 -3.02
N LEU A 82 11.88 1.17 -3.03
CA LEU A 82 10.85 0.92 -2.00
C LEU A 82 11.43 0.93 -0.58
N GLN A 83 12.70 0.55 -0.42
CA GLN A 83 13.41 0.57 0.87
C GLN A 83 13.61 1.98 1.43
N GLN A 84 13.46 3.02 0.61
CA GLN A 84 13.54 4.42 1.02
C GLN A 84 12.16 5.03 1.30
N TRP A 85 11.07 4.28 1.10
CA TRP A 85 9.73 4.78 1.35
C TRP A 85 9.48 4.86 2.87
N PRO A 86 9.11 6.03 3.41
CA PRO A 86 9.02 6.25 4.85
C PRO A 86 7.77 5.61 5.44
N MET A 87 7.94 4.51 6.20
CA MET A 87 6.83 3.78 6.83
C MET A 87 5.94 4.67 7.71
N ALA A 88 6.54 5.64 8.41
CA ALA A 88 5.82 6.57 9.26
C ALA A 88 4.85 7.46 8.47
N VAL A 89 5.21 7.88 7.26
CA VAL A 89 4.33 8.68 6.39
C VAL A 89 3.11 7.86 6.00
N TRP A 90 3.31 6.61 5.57
CA TRP A 90 2.21 5.71 5.22
C TRP A 90 1.28 5.43 6.40
N SER A 91 1.84 5.30 7.60
CA SER A 91 1.06 5.13 8.83
C SER A 91 0.27 6.40 9.20
N MET A 92 0.85 7.59 9.02
CA MET A 92 0.12 8.84 9.21
C MET A 92 -0.97 9.04 8.16
N LEU A 93 -0.73 8.67 6.89
CA LEU A 93 -1.73 8.74 5.82
C LEU A 93 -2.92 7.82 6.06
N GLU A 94 -2.71 6.63 6.61
CA GLU A 94 -3.80 5.73 7.02
C GLU A 94 -4.75 6.44 8.01
N GLU A 95 -4.18 7.16 8.96
CA GLU A 95 -4.96 7.93 9.94
C GLU A 95 -5.63 9.16 9.30
N VAL A 96 -4.89 9.93 8.50
CA VAL A 96 -5.41 11.11 7.79
C VAL A 96 -6.59 10.73 6.90
N THR A 97 -6.49 9.64 6.13
CA THR A 97 -7.57 9.17 5.25
C THR A 97 -8.76 8.60 6.01
N THR A 98 -8.57 8.15 7.25
CA THR A 98 -9.67 7.76 8.14
C THR A 98 -10.43 8.98 8.67
N ILE A 99 -9.71 10.07 8.97
CA ILE A 99 -10.27 11.33 9.47
C ILE A 99 -10.94 12.13 8.36
N GLU A 100 -10.23 12.36 7.25
CA GLU A 100 -10.63 13.22 6.14
C GLU A 100 -10.28 12.57 4.78
N PRO A 101 -11.12 11.65 4.26
CA PRO A 101 -10.87 10.93 3.02
C PRO A 101 -10.74 11.83 1.77
N SER A 102 -11.24 13.06 1.82
CA SER A 102 -11.12 14.03 0.72
C SER A 102 -9.79 14.78 0.68
N ALA A 103 -8.98 14.68 1.74
CA ALA A 103 -7.74 15.46 1.88
C ALA A 103 -6.61 14.96 0.98
N ILE A 104 -6.68 13.71 0.52
CA ILE A 104 -5.65 13.04 -0.26
C ILE A 104 -6.25 12.52 -1.57
N GLY A 105 -5.58 12.78 -2.69
CA GLY A 105 -6.02 12.30 -4.00
C GLY A 105 -5.81 10.80 -4.17
N PHE A 106 -6.89 10.08 -4.51
CA PHE A 106 -6.87 8.64 -4.78
C PHE A 106 -5.80 8.24 -5.82
N ASP A 107 -5.69 9.01 -6.91
CA ASP A 107 -4.80 8.69 -8.03
C ASP A 107 -3.34 8.58 -7.62
N LEU A 108 -2.86 9.47 -6.74
CA LEU A 108 -1.49 9.45 -6.23
C LEU A 108 -1.18 8.17 -5.45
N ILE A 109 -2.13 7.72 -4.63
CA ILE A 109 -1.95 6.52 -3.81
C ILE A 109 -2.04 5.27 -4.69
N LEU A 110 -2.91 5.27 -5.70
CA LEU A 110 -2.99 4.19 -6.69
C LEU A 110 -1.68 4.06 -7.47
N ASP A 111 -1.10 5.17 -7.92
CA ASP A 111 0.20 5.15 -8.62
C ASP A 111 1.31 4.56 -7.73
N ALA A 112 1.29 4.88 -6.44
CA ALA A 112 2.21 4.28 -5.48
C ALA A 112 2.00 2.76 -5.32
N TRP A 113 0.75 2.30 -5.28
CA TRP A 113 0.42 0.86 -5.28
C TRP A 113 0.88 0.16 -6.56
N MET A 114 0.70 0.78 -7.73
CA MET A 114 1.12 0.20 -9.00
C MET A 114 2.65 0.06 -9.06
N LEU A 115 3.40 1.04 -8.54
CA LEU A 115 4.86 0.94 -8.41
C LEU A 115 5.27 -0.15 -7.41
N PHE A 116 4.59 -0.24 -6.26
CA PHE A 116 4.85 -1.26 -5.25
C PHE A 116 4.56 -2.69 -5.76
N SER A 117 3.44 -2.88 -6.44
CA SER A 117 2.96 -4.19 -6.90
C SER A 117 3.66 -4.69 -8.16
N THR A 118 4.42 -3.82 -8.86
CA THR A 118 5.22 -4.24 -10.01
C THR A 118 6.37 -5.12 -9.54
N PRO A 119 6.49 -6.37 -10.01
CA PRO A 119 7.58 -7.26 -9.62
C PRO A 119 8.93 -6.64 -10.01
N SER A 120 9.82 -6.49 -9.03
CA SER A 120 11.17 -5.92 -9.16
C SER A 120 12.13 -6.75 -10.06
N GLY A 121 11.61 -7.78 -10.75
CA GLY A 121 12.34 -8.76 -11.55
C GLY A 121 12.60 -8.39 -13.02
N GLY A 122 12.27 -7.18 -13.46
CA GLY A 122 12.73 -6.68 -14.76
C GLY A 122 14.17 -6.22 -14.66
N LYS A 123 15.15 -7.03 -15.12
CA LYS A 123 16.53 -6.62 -15.35
C LYS A 123 16.57 -5.21 -15.95
N ARG A 124 16.87 -4.18 -15.15
CA ARG A 124 17.37 -2.91 -15.70
C ARG A 124 18.74 -3.23 -16.28
N LYS A 125 18.75 -3.51 -17.58
CA LYS A 125 19.93 -3.69 -18.40
C LYS A 125 20.61 -2.32 -18.49
N GLY A 126 21.39 -1.95 -17.49
CA GLY A 126 22.01 -0.62 -17.45
C GLY A 126 22.84 -0.38 -16.19
N LEU A 127 24.16 -0.53 -16.38
CA LEU A 127 25.28 -0.19 -15.52
C LEU A 127 25.60 -1.07 -14.30
N ASP A 128 26.79 -1.66 -14.44
CA ASP A 128 27.61 -2.43 -13.51
C ASP A 128 27.78 -1.83 -12.12
N GLY A 129 28.04 -2.73 -11.18
CA GLY A 129 29.03 -2.48 -10.13
C GLY A 129 28.46 -2.32 -8.73
N LEU A 130 28.12 -3.45 -8.10
CA LEU A 130 28.72 -3.93 -6.85
C LEU A 130 27.82 -5.01 -6.24
N ALA A 131 28.25 -6.25 -6.39
CA ALA A 131 27.71 -7.38 -5.66
C ALA A 131 27.97 -7.21 -4.16
N ALA A 132 26.92 -6.91 -3.41
CA ALA A 132 26.83 -7.21 -1.99
C ALA A 132 25.36 -7.30 -1.58
N ALA A 133 24.97 -8.47 -1.05
CA ALA A 133 23.82 -8.75 -0.17
C ALA A 133 22.90 -9.88 -0.67
N SER A 134 23.44 -11.09 -0.76
CA SER A 134 22.63 -12.33 -0.80
C SER A 134 22.23 -12.83 0.60
N CYS A 135 22.17 -11.93 1.59
CA CYS A 135 21.74 -12.25 2.97
C CYS A 135 20.63 -11.33 3.51
N THR A 136 20.10 -10.38 2.72
CA THR A 136 19.06 -9.41 3.15
C THR A 136 17.66 -9.70 2.58
N ALA A 137 17.53 -10.61 1.63
CA ALA A 137 16.26 -10.90 0.93
C ALA A 137 15.12 -11.35 1.88
N GLN A 138 15.44 -11.93 3.03
CA GLN A 138 14.44 -12.44 3.97
C GLN A 138 14.00 -11.43 5.04
N ARG A 139 14.81 -10.39 5.31
CA ARG A 139 14.42 -9.26 6.20
C ARG A 139 13.61 -8.19 5.45
N ASN A 140 13.82 -8.07 4.14
CA ASN A 140 13.12 -7.08 3.33
C ASN A 140 11.66 -7.47 3.06
N SER A 141 11.34 -8.77 3.02
CA SER A 141 9.97 -9.23 2.73
C SER A 141 8.96 -8.85 3.80
N SER A 142 9.35 -8.75 5.08
CA SER A 142 8.43 -8.34 6.15
C SER A 142 8.10 -6.85 6.07
N THR A 143 9.10 -6.00 5.82
CA THR A 143 8.91 -4.55 5.75
C THR A 143 8.14 -4.14 4.49
N GLU A 144 8.43 -4.79 3.35
CA GLU A 144 7.67 -4.61 2.12
C GLU A 144 6.21 -5.09 2.30
N GLY A 145 6.00 -6.21 3.00
CA GLY A 145 4.68 -6.69 3.37
C GLY A 145 3.86 -5.66 4.15
N VAL A 146 4.47 -5.06 5.18
CA VAL A 146 3.83 -4.01 5.99
C VAL A 146 3.55 -2.76 5.16
N LEU A 147 4.50 -2.33 4.33
CA LEU A 147 4.34 -1.15 3.47
C LEU A 147 3.15 -1.33 2.52
N GLY A 148 3.08 -2.46 1.82
CA GLY A 148 1.97 -2.75 0.92
C GLY A 148 0.62 -2.80 1.66
N THR A 149 0.57 -3.41 2.84
CA THR A 149 -0.63 -3.37 3.70
C THR A 149 -1.04 -1.93 4.04
N LYS A 150 -0.10 -1.05 4.40
CA LYS A 150 -0.40 0.36 4.69
C LYS A 150 -0.93 1.10 3.45
N ILE A 151 -0.32 0.91 2.29
CA ILE A 151 -0.80 1.49 1.02
C ILE A 151 -2.24 1.04 0.73
N LEU A 152 -2.52 -0.25 0.91
CA LEU A 152 -3.86 -0.83 0.69
C LEU A 152 -4.92 -0.28 1.65
N HIS A 153 -4.58 -0.07 2.92
CA HIS A 153 -5.49 0.55 3.88
C HIS A 153 -5.81 2.01 3.49
N VAL A 154 -4.80 2.79 3.09
CA VAL A 154 -4.99 4.16 2.58
C VAL A 154 -5.89 4.14 1.34
N LEU A 155 -5.63 3.26 0.37
CA LEU A 155 -6.49 3.10 -0.82
C LEU A 155 -7.92 2.76 -0.44
N GLY A 156 -8.06 1.82 0.49
CA GLY A 156 -9.33 1.36 1.02
C GLY A 156 -10.23 2.48 1.54
N ASN A 157 -9.65 3.37 2.35
CA ASN A 157 -10.32 4.55 2.87
C ASN A 157 -10.74 5.54 1.77
N LEU A 158 -9.99 5.60 0.66
CA LEU A 158 -10.20 6.53 -0.45
C LEU A 158 -11.14 5.98 -1.54
N VAL A 159 -11.50 4.70 -1.54
CA VAL A 159 -12.30 4.08 -2.63
C VAL A 159 -13.63 4.81 -2.86
N SER A 160 -14.25 5.32 -1.80
CA SER A 160 -15.55 6.01 -1.90
C SER A 160 -15.49 7.27 -2.77
N THR A 161 -14.36 7.99 -2.76
CA THR A 161 -14.11 9.24 -3.49
C THR A 161 -13.51 9.01 -4.88
N ALA A 162 -13.12 7.77 -5.20
CA ALA A 162 -12.47 7.43 -6.46
C ALA A 162 -13.42 7.50 -7.67
N LYS A 163 -12.82 7.84 -8.83
CA LYS A 163 -13.46 7.72 -10.15
C LYS A 163 -13.60 6.24 -10.53
N GLN A 164 -14.68 5.91 -11.25
CA GLN A 164 -15.00 4.53 -11.59
C GLN A 164 -13.86 3.80 -12.34
N ASP A 165 -13.24 4.45 -13.33
CA ASP A 165 -12.17 3.83 -14.12
C ASP A 165 -10.95 3.49 -13.25
N ARG A 166 -10.61 4.38 -12.32
CA ARG A 166 -9.48 4.19 -11.39
C ARG A 166 -9.78 3.15 -10.32
N THR A 167 -11.04 3.05 -9.88
CA THR A 167 -11.48 1.93 -9.02
C THR A 167 -11.39 0.59 -9.75
N GLN A 168 -11.72 0.55 -11.04
CA GLN A 168 -11.60 -0.68 -11.84
C GLN A 168 -10.14 -1.09 -12.01
N GLU A 169 -9.26 -0.15 -12.33
CA GLU A 169 -7.82 -0.40 -12.42
C GLU A 169 -7.25 -0.95 -11.10
N LEU A 170 -7.66 -0.39 -9.96
CA LEU A 170 -7.31 -0.93 -8.65
C LEU A 170 -7.83 -2.36 -8.51
N MET A 171 -9.12 -2.61 -8.79
CA MET A 171 -9.73 -3.94 -8.68
C MET A 171 -8.96 -4.99 -9.49
N ASP A 172 -8.60 -4.67 -10.73
CA ASP A 172 -7.85 -5.56 -11.62
C ASP A 172 -6.45 -5.86 -11.06
N SER A 173 -5.77 -4.85 -10.54
CA SER A 173 -4.47 -4.98 -9.88
C SER A 173 -4.53 -5.86 -8.62
N LEU A 174 -5.52 -5.65 -7.74
CA LEU A 174 -5.73 -6.47 -6.53
C LEU A 174 -6.02 -7.93 -6.88
N CYS A 175 -6.89 -8.14 -7.86
CA CYS A 175 -7.25 -9.47 -8.37
C CYS A 175 -6.04 -10.20 -8.97
N GLY A 176 -5.19 -9.49 -9.71
CA GLY A 176 -3.94 -10.01 -10.25
C GLY A 176 -2.94 -10.38 -9.15
N ALA A 177 -2.77 -9.51 -8.14
CA ALA A 177 -1.88 -9.75 -7.01
C ALA A 177 -2.27 -11.00 -6.21
N LEU A 178 -3.57 -11.19 -5.93
CA LEU A 178 -4.08 -12.39 -5.26
C LEU A 178 -3.88 -13.66 -6.10
N SER A 179 -4.09 -13.58 -7.41
CA SER A 179 -3.95 -14.72 -8.33
C SER A 179 -2.52 -15.22 -8.49
N ASN A 180 -1.52 -14.39 -8.16
CA ASN A 180 -0.12 -14.79 -8.21
C ASN A 180 0.34 -15.60 -6.98
N PHE A 181 -0.45 -15.66 -5.90
CA PHE A 181 -0.14 -16.41 -4.66
C PHE A 181 1.23 -16.09 -4.02
N THR A 182 1.83 -14.94 -4.35
CA THR A 182 3.11 -14.49 -3.80
C THR A 182 2.97 -13.52 -2.62
N ALA A 183 1.76 -12.99 -2.41
CA ALA A 183 1.50 -12.02 -1.35
C ALA A 183 1.62 -12.66 0.05
N PRO A 184 2.27 -11.98 1.02
CA PRO A 184 2.24 -12.37 2.43
C PRO A 184 0.80 -12.39 2.98
N THR A 185 0.52 -13.22 3.99
CA THR A 185 -0.83 -13.37 4.57
C THR A 185 -1.42 -12.06 5.10
N SER A 186 -0.61 -11.21 5.74
CA SER A 186 -1.03 -9.88 6.19
C SER A 186 -1.46 -8.97 5.04
N MET A 187 -0.84 -9.13 3.86
CA MET A 187 -1.20 -8.39 2.66
C MET A 187 -2.41 -9.01 1.97
N VAL A 188 -2.55 -10.34 1.94
CA VAL A 188 -3.76 -11.02 1.43
C VAL A 188 -5.01 -10.49 2.11
N ARG A 189 -5.00 -10.38 3.45
CA ARG A 189 -6.13 -9.82 4.20
C ARG A 189 -6.42 -8.38 3.78
N ALA A 190 -5.39 -7.54 3.68
CA ALA A 190 -5.55 -6.15 3.25
C ALA A 190 -6.12 -6.06 1.81
N LEU A 191 -5.62 -6.88 0.88
CA LEU A 191 -6.14 -6.98 -0.49
C LEU A 191 -7.63 -7.34 -0.49
N MET A 192 -8.02 -8.34 0.28
CA MET A 192 -9.41 -8.79 0.41
C MET A 192 -10.31 -7.69 1.01
N CYS A 193 -9.88 -7.04 2.10
CA CYS A 193 -10.61 -5.93 2.70
C CYS A 193 -10.78 -4.75 1.73
N THR A 194 -9.75 -4.40 0.94
CA THR A 194 -9.86 -3.34 -0.07
C THR A 194 -10.86 -3.74 -1.17
N ILE A 195 -10.88 -5.01 -1.60
CA ILE A 195 -11.88 -5.52 -2.55
C ILE A 195 -13.30 -5.39 -1.97
N GLU A 196 -13.50 -5.76 -0.70
CA GLU A 196 -14.80 -5.62 -0.03
C GLU A 196 -15.26 -4.16 0.06
N GLN A 197 -14.34 -3.22 0.30
CA GLN A 197 -14.63 -1.79 0.31
C GLN A 197 -15.00 -1.26 -1.09
N ILE A 198 -14.36 -1.76 -2.15
CA ILE A 198 -14.76 -1.52 -3.55
C ILE A 198 -16.18 -2.02 -3.80
N GLU A 199 -16.48 -3.25 -3.40
CA GLU A 199 -17.84 -3.81 -3.53
C GLU A 199 -18.87 -3.00 -2.75
N GLY A 200 -18.54 -2.59 -1.51
CA GLY A 200 -19.38 -1.72 -0.70
C GLY A 200 -19.68 -0.39 -1.39
N THR A 201 -18.67 0.21 -2.01
CA THR A 201 -18.81 1.45 -2.78
C THR A 201 -19.68 1.24 -4.02
N TRP A 202 -19.53 0.14 -4.75
CA TRP A 202 -20.40 -0.19 -5.88
C TRP A 202 -21.85 -0.41 -5.48
N LYS A 203 -22.09 -1.04 -4.32
CA LYS A 203 -23.44 -1.20 -3.75
C LYS A 203 -24.04 0.15 -3.40
N ALA A 204 -23.30 1.02 -2.71
CA ALA A 204 -23.74 2.37 -2.37
C ALA A 204 -24.06 3.21 -3.61
N LYS A 205 -23.27 3.09 -4.68
CA LYS A 205 -23.48 3.78 -5.97
C LYS A 205 -24.48 3.08 -6.90
N LYS A 206 -25.11 1.97 -6.49
CA LYS A 206 -26.02 1.13 -7.29
C LYS A 206 -25.42 0.60 -8.60
N LEU A 207 -24.08 0.48 -8.66
CA LEU A 207 -23.34 -0.07 -9.81
C LEU A 207 -23.09 -1.58 -9.69
N TYR A 208 -23.38 -2.16 -8.51
CA TYR A 208 -23.06 -3.56 -8.23
C TYR A 208 -23.71 -4.54 -9.21
N ALA A 209 -24.94 -4.30 -9.66
CA ALA A 209 -25.61 -5.19 -10.61
C ALA A 209 -24.86 -5.33 -11.93
N GLN A 210 -24.25 -4.25 -12.43
CA GLN A 210 -23.45 -4.26 -13.65
C GLN A 210 -22.14 -5.03 -13.47
N ARG A 211 -21.55 -4.98 -12.27
CA ARG A 211 -20.23 -5.57 -11.97
C ARG A 211 -20.31 -6.96 -11.33
N ALA A 212 -21.48 -7.39 -10.88
CA ALA A 212 -21.67 -8.66 -10.18
C ALA A 212 -21.26 -9.86 -11.03
N GLN A 213 -21.52 -9.83 -12.34
CA GLN A 213 -21.15 -10.91 -13.25
C GLN A 213 -19.64 -11.01 -13.43
N GLU A 214 -18.95 -9.90 -13.70
CA GLU A 214 -17.48 -9.85 -13.79
C GLU A 214 -16.85 -10.35 -12.50
N ARG A 215 -17.42 -9.93 -11.35
CA ARG A 215 -16.96 -10.35 -10.03
C ARG A 215 -17.14 -11.84 -9.79
N ALA A 216 -18.30 -12.40 -10.13
CA ALA A 216 -18.57 -13.83 -9.99
C ALA A 216 -17.66 -14.65 -10.92
N ALA A 217 -17.41 -14.16 -12.13
CA ALA A 217 -16.49 -14.79 -13.08
C ALA A 217 -15.05 -14.82 -12.54
N TRP A 218 -14.56 -13.70 -11.99
CA TRP A 218 -13.26 -13.68 -11.32
C TRP A 218 -13.21 -14.66 -10.14
N ARG A 219 -14.21 -14.64 -9.23
CA ARG A 219 -14.24 -15.54 -8.05
C ARG A 219 -14.18 -17.00 -8.48
N SER A 220 -14.93 -17.37 -9.52
CA SER A 220 -14.90 -18.72 -10.09
C SER A 220 -13.53 -19.07 -10.67
N SER A 221 -12.91 -18.16 -11.44
CA SER A 221 -11.57 -18.35 -12.01
C SER A 221 -10.50 -18.49 -10.92
N PHE A 222 -10.58 -17.66 -9.88
CA PHE A 222 -9.67 -17.66 -8.76
C PHE A 222 -9.76 -18.96 -7.93
N LEU A 223 -10.98 -19.41 -7.61
CA LEU A 223 -11.21 -20.71 -6.96
C LEU A 223 -10.70 -21.89 -7.80
N LYS A 224 -10.86 -21.84 -9.13
CA LYS A 224 -10.27 -22.84 -10.03
C LYS A 224 -8.75 -22.84 -9.97
N SER A 225 -8.13 -21.68 -9.85
CA SER A 225 -6.67 -21.53 -9.73
C SER A 225 -6.16 -22.11 -8.40
N ILE A 226 -6.84 -21.83 -7.28
CA ILE A 226 -6.55 -22.45 -5.98
C ILE A 226 -6.71 -23.98 -6.07
N HIS A 227 -7.83 -24.44 -6.63
CA HIS A 227 -8.09 -25.88 -6.79
C HIS A 227 -7.02 -26.57 -7.65
N ALA A 228 -6.59 -25.94 -8.74
CA ALA A 228 -5.53 -26.46 -9.60
C ALA A 228 -4.21 -26.61 -8.83
N LEU A 229 -3.81 -25.58 -8.07
CA LEU A 229 -2.60 -25.59 -7.25
C LEU A 229 -2.66 -26.70 -6.18
N LEU A 230 -3.78 -26.84 -5.48
CA LEU A 230 -3.99 -27.88 -4.46
C LEU A 230 -4.01 -29.28 -5.08
N SER A 231 -4.63 -29.43 -6.25
CA SER A 231 -4.68 -30.72 -6.96
C SER A 231 -3.30 -31.16 -7.44
N GLU A 232 -2.47 -30.21 -7.87
CA GLU A 232 -1.08 -30.47 -8.23
C GLU A 232 -0.27 -30.93 -7.01
N TYR A 233 -0.48 -30.29 -5.86
CA TYR A 233 0.21 -30.63 -4.61
C TYR A 233 -0.13 -32.03 -4.09
N VAL A 234 -1.39 -32.44 -4.21
CA VAL A 234 -1.88 -33.74 -3.72
C VAL A 234 -1.63 -34.88 -4.72
N ARG A 235 -1.24 -34.59 -5.96
CA ARG A 235 -1.10 -35.59 -7.04
C ARG A 235 -0.06 -36.66 -6.67
N PRO A 236 -0.48 -37.93 -6.48
CA PRO A 236 0.46 -39.03 -6.21
C PRO A 236 1.32 -39.30 -7.45
N GLY A 237 2.64 -39.36 -7.29
CA GLY A 237 3.56 -39.67 -8.40
C GLY A 237 3.75 -38.54 -9.42
N GLY A 238 3.54 -37.28 -9.02
CA GLY A 238 3.91 -36.13 -9.84
C GLY A 238 5.40 -36.15 -10.25
N PRO A 239 5.78 -35.51 -11.36
CA PRO A 239 7.17 -35.47 -11.78
C PRO A 239 8.04 -34.93 -10.65
N GLN A 240 9.12 -35.64 -10.30
CA GLN A 240 10.00 -35.30 -9.18
C GLN A 240 10.58 -33.88 -9.24
N ASP A 241 10.47 -33.20 -10.38
CA ASP A 241 11.03 -31.87 -10.64
C ASP A 241 10.04 -30.70 -10.44
N SER A 242 8.73 -30.94 -10.29
CA SER A 242 7.75 -29.86 -10.01
C SER A 242 7.51 -29.71 -8.51
N SER A 243 8.54 -29.24 -7.81
CA SER A 243 8.43 -28.78 -6.42
C SER A 243 7.53 -27.53 -6.39
N ILE A 244 6.27 -27.69 -6.00
CA ILE A 244 5.37 -26.54 -5.75
C ILE A 244 5.96 -25.69 -4.64
N ASP A 245 5.98 -24.37 -4.84
CA ASP A 245 6.45 -23.43 -3.83
C ASP A 245 5.55 -23.52 -2.58
N PRO A 246 6.08 -23.92 -1.40
CA PRO A 246 5.31 -23.99 -0.17
C PRO A 246 4.73 -22.63 0.24
N ARG A 247 5.32 -21.51 -0.19
CA ARG A 247 4.76 -20.17 0.04
C ARG A 247 3.50 -19.93 -0.78
N ALA A 248 3.51 -20.32 -2.05
CA ALA A 248 2.33 -20.24 -2.91
C ALA A 248 1.20 -21.11 -2.37
N LEU A 249 1.51 -22.32 -1.89
CA LEU A 249 0.54 -23.20 -1.23
C LEU A 249 -0.04 -22.57 0.05
N SER A 250 0.81 -22.03 0.93
CA SER A 250 0.37 -21.37 2.15
C SER A 250 -0.50 -20.13 1.86
N SER A 251 -0.14 -19.34 0.84
CA SER A 251 -0.88 -18.15 0.42
C SER A 251 -2.24 -18.53 -0.18
N ALA A 252 -2.29 -19.57 -1.00
CA ALA A 252 -3.55 -20.08 -1.57
C ALA A 252 -4.49 -20.64 -0.49
N LEU A 253 -3.97 -21.42 0.46
CA LEU A 253 -4.76 -21.94 1.59
C LEU A 253 -5.26 -20.82 2.50
N PHE A 254 -4.42 -19.83 2.79
CA PHE A 254 -4.82 -18.68 3.59
C PHE A 254 -5.89 -17.85 2.86
N THR A 255 -5.70 -17.56 1.58
CA THR A 255 -6.70 -16.83 0.80
C THR A 255 -8.02 -17.58 0.71
N LEU A 256 -7.99 -18.92 0.59
CA LEU A 256 -9.19 -19.75 0.61
C LEU A 256 -9.96 -19.62 1.94
N GLY A 257 -9.28 -19.43 3.06
CA GLY A 257 -9.90 -19.20 4.36
C GLY A 257 -10.51 -17.81 4.54
N GLU A 258 -10.11 -16.82 3.73
CA GLU A 258 -10.63 -15.44 3.78
C GLU A 258 -11.72 -15.19 2.71
N LEU A 259 -11.99 -16.14 1.80
CA LEU A 259 -13.08 -16.09 0.80
C LEU A 259 -14.45 -16.47 1.39
#